data_AF-A0A8H2X609-F1
#
_entry.id   AF-A0A8H2X609-F1
#
_cell.length_a   1.000
_cell.length_b   1.000
_cell.length_c   1.000
_cell.angle_alpha   90.00
_cell.angle_beta   90.00
_cell.angle_gamma   90.00
#
_symmetry.space_group_name_H-M   'P 1'
#
loop_
_entity.id
_entity.type
_entity.pdbx_description
1 polymer ?
#
loop_
_entity_poly.entity_id
_entity_poly.type
_entity_poly.pdbx_seq_one_letter_code
_entity_poly.pdbx_strand_id
1 'polypeptide(L)'
;MSRIPINVPPAPAPSPLGVLRLRGTEIVGSDGKPLLLRGAGLGGTNSVFSVISGYPGHEYGMRRALKKVLGEEKSDFFLDKFLEYFFSEKDAEFFASLGLNCIRVPFNYRHFEDDMNPGVYNERGFQWLDRIINILGSYGIYTILDLHAAPGGQNIDWHADAGVHRAMFWEHVEFQNRAIALWEELARRYKGNTWIAGYNPLNEPTDEEHFRVLAWYERAEKAIHAIDPDHILFLDGNTWAADFSHFKDALPGACYAIHDYSNFGFPSGEPYKVSNRSQHGGTPEQKAKLERQFRRKIEFHERVGCHIWNGEFGPVYASPSDGPDWESVNEDRYRLLKDQLGLYDTSKISWSIWLYKDIGFQGMVYAGPDTAYIKHLKPFLEKKKRVAADEWGADVKVVKHIFDPLEEWLVKEVPGIKKRYPPMWNVSTHVGRVLRNILLSEELYPEYAEYFRDLSFEQLDELAASFKFENCQQREGLNQVLRDHAKLH
;
A
#
# COMPACT_ATOMS: atom_id res chain seq x y z
N MET A 1 26.17 -9.80 17.91
CA MET A 1 26.73 -10.37 16.66
C MET A 1 26.41 -9.43 15.50
N SER A 2 27.06 -9.58 14.35
CA SER A 2 26.69 -8.83 13.14
C SER A 2 25.30 -9.26 12.65
N ARG A 3 24.50 -8.33 12.09
CA ARG A 3 23.21 -8.65 11.46
C ARG A 3 23.34 -9.77 10.42
N ILE A 4 22.24 -10.48 10.17
CA ILE A 4 22.21 -11.55 9.17
C ILE A 4 22.53 -10.95 7.78
N PRO A 5 23.38 -11.60 6.97
CA PRO A 5 23.60 -11.22 5.58
C PRO A 5 22.30 -11.32 4.78
N ILE A 6 22.02 -10.30 3.96
CA ILE A 6 20.89 -10.32 3.03
C ILE A 6 21.32 -11.09 1.79
N ASN A 7 20.63 -12.18 1.47
CA ASN A 7 20.89 -12.93 0.25
C ASN A 7 20.25 -12.23 -0.97
N VAL A 8 21.02 -11.42 -1.67
CA VAL A 8 20.59 -10.78 -2.92
C VAL A 8 20.90 -11.75 -4.07
N PRO A 9 19.88 -12.32 -4.75
CA PRO A 9 20.12 -13.15 -5.93
C PRO A 9 20.77 -12.31 -7.05
N PRO A 10 21.48 -12.95 -7.99
CA PRO A 10 22.09 -12.23 -9.11
C PRO A 10 21.03 -11.47 -9.90
N ALA A 11 21.43 -10.35 -10.51
CA ALA A 11 20.55 -9.62 -11.41
C ALA A 11 20.10 -10.53 -12.57
N PRO A 12 18.80 -10.56 -12.91
CA PRO A 12 18.30 -11.36 -14.02
C PRO A 12 18.78 -10.81 -15.37
N ALA A 13 18.59 -11.61 -16.43
CA ALA A 13 18.75 -11.11 -17.79
C ALA A 13 17.82 -9.90 -18.02
N PRO A 14 18.23 -8.88 -18.79
CA PRO A 14 17.36 -7.74 -19.10
C PRO A 14 16.01 -8.18 -19.70
N SER A 15 14.95 -7.42 -19.40
CA SER A 15 13.64 -7.63 -19.99
C SER A 15 13.75 -7.57 -21.51
N PRO A 16 13.12 -8.50 -22.26
CA PRO A 16 13.10 -8.46 -23.72
C PRO A 16 12.41 -7.20 -24.26
N LEU A 17 11.58 -6.54 -23.45
CA LEU A 17 10.91 -5.28 -23.79
C LEU A 17 11.76 -4.04 -23.48
N GLY A 18 12.97 -4.18 -22.96
CA GLY A 18 13.81 -3.05 -22.57
C GLY A 18 13.17 -2.20 -21.46
N VAL A 19 13.59 -0.93 -21.36
CA VAL A 19 12.95 0.04 -20.45
C VAL A 19 11.60 0.46 -21.02
N LEU A 20 10.54 0.36 -20.21
CA LEU A 20 9.19 0.76 -20.59
C LEU A 20 9.09 2.28 -20.73
N ARG A 21 8.29 2.74 -21.70
CA ARG A 21 8.06 4.16 -21.98
C ARG A 21 6.59 4.45 -22.21
N LEU A 22 6.21 5.73 -22.09
CA LEU A 22 4.89 6.20 -22.47
C LEU A 22 4.82 6.56 -23.96
N ARG A 23 3.73 6.16 -24.62
CA ARG A 23 3.34 6.61 -25.96
C ARG A 23 1.87 7.02 -25.93
N GLY A 24 1.61 8.32 -25.72
CA GLY A 24 0.25 8.82 -25.48
C GLY A 24 -0.35 8.16 -24.23
N THR A 25 -1.47 7.48 -24.40
CA THR A 25 -2.18 6.78 -23.31
C THR A 25 -1.70 5.34 -23.10
N GLU A 26 -0.62 4.91 -23.74
CA GLU A 26 -0.11 3.53 -23.67
C GLU A 26 1.25 3.46 -22.98
N ILE A 27 1.50 2.40 -22.21
CA ILE A 27 2.85 1.97 -21.84
C ILE A 27 3.34 1.01 -22.93
N VAL A 28 4.56 1.19 -23.42
CA VAL A 28 5.14 0.37 -24.48
C VAL A 28 6.56 -0.07 -24.14
N GLY A 29 6.94 -1.24 -24.64
CA GLY A 29 8.33 -1.70 -24.65
C GLY A 29 9.08 -1.30 -25.93
N SER A 30 10.29 -1.83 -26.07
CA SER A 30 11.16 -1.70 -27.25
C SER A 30 10.54 -2.26 -28.55
N ASP A 31 9.59 -3.18 -28.43
CA ASP A 31 8.85 -3.74 -29.57
C ASP A 31 7.68 -2.84 -30.03
N GLY A 32 7.42 -1.76 -29.31
CA GLY A 32 6.37 -0.77 -29.61
C GLY A 32 4.94 -1.26 -29.36
N LYS A 33 4.74 -2.43 -28.75
CA LYS A 33 3.40 -2.97 -28.44
C LYS A 33 2.90 -2.42 -27.10
N PRO A 34 1.59 -2.10 -27.00
CA PRO A 34 0.99 -1.69 -25.74
C PRO A 34 1.08 -2.81 -24.69
N LEU A 35 1.41 -2.43 -23.46
CA LEU A 35 1.47 -3.27 -22.28
C LEU A 35 0.59 -2.64 -21.19
N LEU A 36 -0.20 -3.48 -20.51
CA LEU A 36 -0.86 -3.09 -19.27
C LEU A 36 -0.16 -3.77 -18.10
N LEU A 37 0.13 -2.99 -17.07
CA LEU A 37 0.69 -3.49 -15.82
C LEU A 37 -0.47 -3.98 -14.95
N ARG A 38 -0.47 -5.29 -14.65
CA ARG A 38 -1.48 -5.99 -13.85
C ARG A 38 -0.79 -6.52 -12.61
N GLY A 39 -1.09 -5.93 -11.47
CA GLY A 39 -0.20 -6.03 -10.33
C GLY A 39 -0.84 -6.12 -8.95
N ALA A 40 0.03 -6.21 -7.94
CA ALA A 40 -0.34 -6.07 -6.54
C ALA A 40 0.70 -5.23 -5.78
N GLY A 41 0.26 -4.59 -4.70
CA GLY A 41 1.15 -3.92 -3.74
C GLY A 41 1.83 -4.93 -2.80
N LEU A 42 3.12 -4.74 -2.52
CA LEU A 42 3.91 -5.54 -1.59
C LEU A 42 4.20 -4.78 -0.29
N GLY A 43 3.15 -4.39 0.44
CA GLY A 43 3.25 -3.61 1.68
C GLY A 43 3.76 -4.37 2.93
N GLY A 44 4.43 -5.50 2.80
CA GLY A 44 4.98 -6.19 3.99
C GLY A 44 6.49 -6.27 4.00
N THR A 45 7.17 -5.69 3.01
CA THR A 45 8.63 -5.76 2.89
C THR A 45 9.27 -4.42 3.27
N ASN A 46 9.62 -3.57 2.32
CA ASN A 46 10.38 -2.33 2.53
C ASN A 46 9.54 -1.18 3.11
N SER A 47 8.24 -1.39 3.25
CA SER A 47 7.33 -0.66 4.13
C SER A 47 6.47 -1.72 4.78
N VAL A 48 6.57 -1.90 6.10
CA VAL A 48 5.77 -2.88 6.84
C VAL A 48 4.60 -2.11 7.44
N PHE A 49 3.36 -2.51 7.16
CA PHE A 49 2.17 -1.78 7.66
C PHE A 49 1.43 -2.56 8.74
N SER A 50 0.72 -1.82 9.57
CA SER A 50 -0.05 -2.30 10.72
C SER A 50 -1.13 -3.33 10.35
N VAL A 51 -1.87 -3.09 9.27
CA VAL A 51 -2.92 -4.00 8.78
C VAL A 51 -2.38 -5.24 8.09
N ILE A 52 -1.10 -5.21 7.69
CA ILE A 52 -0.44 -6.26 6.90
C ILE A 52 0.22 -7.29 7.80
N SER A 53 0.79 -6.83 8.90
CA SER A 53 1.57 -7.66 9.84
C SER A 53 0.96 -7.69 11.25
N GLY A 54 -0.14 -6.98 11.50
CA GLY A 54 -0.94 -7.07 12.72
C GLY A 54 -0.51 -6.19 13.89
N TYR A 55 0.64 -5.50 13.80
CA TYR A 55 1.02 -4.48 14.79
C TYR A 55 0.11 -3.22 14.65
N PRO A 56 -0.09 -2.37 15.66
CA PRO A 56 -0.95 -1.18 15.54
C PRO A 56 -0.19 0.03 14.95
N GLY A 57 -0.85 1.06 14.44
CA GLY A 57 -0.19 2.36 14.15
C GLY A 57 1.01 2.32 13.18
N HIS A 58 2.09 3.02 13.55
CA HIS A 58 3.25 3.35 12.71
C HIS A 58 4.39 2.32 12.83
N GLU A 59 5.12 2.09 11.74
CA GLU A 59 6.24 1.15 11.66
C GLU A 59 7.38 1.55 12.62
N TYR A 60 7.77 2.84 12.65
CA TYR A 60 8.85 3.31 13.52
C TYR A 60 8.57 3.04 15.00
N GLY A 61 7.30 3.19 15.41
CA GLY A 61 6.84 2.93 16.77
C GLY A 61 6.96 1.46 17.15
N MET A 62 6.46 0.58 16.28
CA MET A 62 6.57 -0.88 16.45
C MET A 62 8.03 -1.33 16.52
N ARG A 63 8.90 -0.88 15.60
CA ARG A 63 10.32 -1.28 15.59
C ARG A 63 11.03 -0.87 16.89
N ARG A 64 10.74 0.33 17.40
CA ARG A 64 11.30 0.80 18.69
C ARG A 64 10.79 -0.03 19.87
N ALA A 65 9.50 -0.37 19.90
CA ALA A 65 8.93 -1.18 20.96
C ALA A 65 9.52 -2.61 20.96
N LEU A 66 9.63 -3.25 19.80
CA LEU A 66 10.29 -4.55 19.66
C LEU A 66 11.74 -4.48 20.11
N LYS A 67 12.52 -3.51 19.64
CA LYS A 67 13.93 -3.32 20.06
C LYS A 67 14.06 -3.14 21.57
N LYS A 68 13.12 -2.45 22.22
CA LYS A 68 13.10 -2.27 23.68
C LYS A 68 12.85 -3.57 24.44
N VAL A 69 11.97 -4.44 23.93
CA VAL A 69 11.60 -5.70 24.61
C VAL A 69 12.57 -6.84 24.29
N LEU A 70 12.93 -7.01 23.02
CA LEU A 70 13.81 -8.08 22.53
C LEU A 70 15.30 -7.78 22.72
N GLY A 71 15.67 -6.50 22.81
CA GLY A 71 17.03 -6.06 22.56
C GLY A 71 17.35 -5.97 21.07
N GLU A 72 18.45 -5.29 20.75
CA GLU A 72 18.84 -4.98 19.37
C GLU A 72 19.06 -6.23 18.51
N GLU A 73 19.82 -7.20 19.01
CA GLU A 73 20.21 -8.37 18.23
C GLU A 73 19.02 -9.25 17.82
N LYS A 74 18.12 -9.56 18.75
CA LYS A 74 16.92 -10.37 18.47
C LYS A 74 15.89 -9.60 17.63
N SER A 75 15.75 -8.29 17.87
CA SER A 75 14.87 -7.44 17.05
C SER A 75 15.35 -7.40 15.60
N ASP A 76 16.64 -7.19 15.38
CA ASP A 76 17.22 -7.16 14.03
C ASP A 76 17.11 -8.53 13.35
N PHE A 77 17.40 -9.62 14.08
CA PHE A 77 17.22 -10.98 13.58
C PHE A 77 15.79 -11.25 13.13
N PHE A 78 14.81 -10.97 13.99
CA PHE A 78 13.40 -11.21 13.70
C PHE A 78 12.92 -10.40 12.50
N LEU A 79 13.26 -9.12 12.43
CA LEU A 79 12.83 -8.24 11.34
C LEU A 79 13.51 -8.63 10.02
N ASP A 80 14.80 -8.96 10.02
CA ASP A 80 15.48 -9.45 8.81
C ASP A 80 14.85 -10.77 8.32
N LYS A 81 14.53 -11.71 9.22
CA LYS A 81 13.85 -12.97 8.88
C LYS A 81 12.42 -12.78 8.40
N PHE A 82 11.69 -11.86 9.02
CA PHE A 82 10.36 -11.51 8.59
C PHE A 82 10.39 -11.00 7.13
N LEU A 83 11.27 -10.06 6.81
CA LEU A 83 11.43 -9.54 5.44
C LEU A 83 11.85 -10.62 4.44
N GLU A 84 12.80 -11.49 4.83
CA GLU A 84 13.27 -12.62 4.00
C GLU A 84 12.13 -13.58 3.64
N TYR A 85 11.28 -13.92 4.62
CA TYR A 85 10.21 -14.90 4.46
C TYR A 85 8.92 -14.31 3.90
N PHE A 86 8.72 -13.00 4.02
CA PHE A 86 7.54 -12.34 3.49
C PHE A 86 7.47 -12.42 1.96
N PHE A 87 8.60 -12.36 1.25
CA PHE A 87 8.62 -12.51 -0.21
C PHE A 87 9.87 -13.26 -0.69
N SER A 88 9.64 -14.35 -1.42
CA SER A 88 10.63 -15.28 -1.92
C SER A 88 10.40 -15.64 -3.40
N GLU A 89 11.27 -16.48 -3.96
CA GLU A 89 11.11 -16.99 -5.34
C GLU A 89 9.78 -17.73 -5.54
N LYS A 90 9.30 -18.48 -4.54
CA LYS A 90 7.99 -19.17 -4.60
C LYS A 90 6.82 -18.19 -4.71
N ASP A 91 6.95 -17.02 -4.07
CA ASP A 91 5.95 -15.97 -4.12
C ASP A 91 5.86 -15.36 -5.53
N ALA A 92 7.02 -15.10 -6.15
CA ALA A 92 7.11 -14.62 -7.52
C ALA A 92 6.63 -15.67 -8.54
N GLU A 93 6.97 -16.94 -8.34
CA GLU A 93 6.49 -18.06 -9.17
C GLU A 93 4.96 -18.14 -9.15
N PHE A 94 4.37 -18.11 -7.95
CA PHE A 94 2.92 -18.10 -7.80
C PHE A 94 2.29 -16.90 -8.50
N PHE A 95 2.83 -15.70 -8.29
CA PHE A 95 2.32 -14.47 -8.89
C PHE A 95 2.35 -14.52 -10.43
N ALA A 96 3.46 -14.97 -11.01
CA ALA A 96 3.61 -15.16 -12.44
C ALA A 96 2.63 -16.23 -12.98
N SER A 97 2.35 -17.29 -12.21
CA SER A 97 1.39 -18.34 -12.60
C SER A 97 -0.04 -17.82 -12.78
N LEU A 98 -0.38 -16.67 -12.17
CA LEU A 98 -1.67 -16.00 -12.35
C LEU A 98 -1.74 -15.15 -13.64
N GLY A 99 -0.61 -15.01 -14.35
CA GLY A 99 -0.49 -14.15 -15.54
C GLY A 99 -0.31 -12.67 -15.22
N LEU A 100 -0.11 -12.32 -13.94
CA LEU A 100 0.17 -10.96 -13.49
C LEU A 100 1.65 -10.62 -13.76
N ASN A 101 1.95 -9.34 -13.98
CA ASN A 101 3.23 -8.92 -14.55
C ASN A 101 3.88 -7.72 -13.86
N CYS A 102 3.31 -7.19 -12.78
CA CYS A 102 3.86 -6.04 -12.08
C CYS A 102 3.67 -6.15 -10.56
N ILE A 103 4.67 -5.78 -9.77
CA ILE A 103 4.54 -5.59 -8.32
C ILE A 103 4.91 -4.14 -7.99
N ARG A 104 4.03 -3.47 -7.25
CA ARG A 104 4.32 -2.18 -6.63
C ARG A 104 5.02 -2.44 -5.30
N VAL A 105 6.24 -1.95 -5.13
CA VAL A 105 7.07 -2.13 -3.94
C VAL A 105 7.08 -0.81 -3.15
N PRO A 106 6.17 -0.65 -2.18
CA PRO A 106 6.20 0.48 -1.27
C PRO A 106 7.43 0.39 -0.36
N PHE A 107 8.08 1.52 -0.12
CA PHE A 107 9.20 1.62 0.80
C PHE A 107 9.12 2.86 1.68
N ASN A 108 9.61 2.70 2.90
CA ASN A 108 9.72 3.78 3.88
C ASN A 108 11.15 4.33 3.85
N TYR A 109 11.30 5.67 3.77
CA TYR A 109 12.63 6.31 3.68
C TYR A 109 13.57 5.90 4.83
N ARG A 110 13.02 5.52 6.00
CA ARG A 110 13.79 5.10 7.18
C ARG A 110 14.59 3.81 6.99
N HIS A 111 14.32 3.04 5.94
CA HIS A 111 15.19 1.92 5.56
C HIS A 111 16.49 2.37 4.90
N PHE A 112 16.50 3.59 4.33
CA PHE A 112 17.62 4.14 3.57
C PHE A 112 18.34 5.25 4.31
N GLU A 113 17.68 6.00 5.18
CA GLU A 113 18.25 7.18 5.83
C GLU A 113 17.77 7.27 7.28
N ASP A 114 18.62 7.77 8.17
CA ASP A 114 18.28 8.10 9.55
C ASP A 114 18.01 9.61 9.69
N ASP A 115 16.96 9.98 10.42
CA ASP A 115 16.59 11.37 10.67
C ASP A 115 17.68 12.16 11.41
N MET A 116 18.54 11.47 12.17
CA MET A 116 19.68 12.10 12.86
C MET A 116 20.91 12.25 11.97
N ASN A 117 20.93 11.63 10.78
CA ASN A 117 22.05 11.64 9.84
C ASN A 117 21.56 11.83 8.39
N PRO A 118 20.89 12.96 8.08
CA PRO A 118 20.34 13.19 6.75
C PRO A 118 21.44 13.21 5.68
N GLY A 119 21.16 12.61 4.52
CA GLY A 119 22.07 12.43 3.41
C GLY A 119 23.05 11.26 3.57
N VAL A 120 23.03 10.54 4.70
CA VAL A 120 23.85 9.35 4.92
C VAL A 120 23.01 8.10 4.68
N TYR A 121 23.23 7.45 3.54
CA TYR A 121 22.40 6.31 3.15
C TYR A 121 22.90 4.96 3.71
N ASN A 122 21.95 4.13 4.12
CA ASN A 122 22.16 2.77 4.61
C ASN A 122 22.07 1.76 3.46
N GLU A 123 23.21 1.14 3.13
CA GLU A 123 23.30 0.15 2.03
C GLU A 123 22.34 -1.05 2.22
N ARG A 124 22.01 -1.41 3.46
CA ARG A 124 21.08 -2.53 3.72
C ARG A 124 19.68 -2.28 3.17
N GLY A 125 19.22 -1.03 3.16
CA GLY A 125 17.92 -0.67 2.58
C GLY A 125 17.87 -1.00 1.09
N PHE A 126 18.94 -0.63 0.36
CA PHE A 126 19.08 -0.95 -1.07
C PHE A 126 19.23 -2.45 -1.31
N GLN A 127 19.98 -3.19 -0.47
CA GLN A 127 20.11 -4.65 -0.61
C GLN A 127 18.77 -5.38 -0.53
N TRP A 128 17.87 -4.96 0.37
CA TRP A 128 16.50 -5.53 0.43
C TRP A 128 15.71 -5.21 -0.83
N LEU A 129 15.85 -4.00 -1.36
CA LEU A 129 15.17 -3.58 -2.59
C LEU A 129 15.69 -4.35 -3.81
N ASP A 130 17.01 -4.47 -3.95
CA ASP A 130 17.69 -5.24 -5.00
C ASP A 130 17.26 -6.71 -4.96
N ARG A 131 17.14 -7.28 -3.76
CA ARG A 131 16.67 -8.65 -3.60
C ARG A 131 15.29 -8.84 -4.22
N ILE A 132 14.34 -7.96 -3.94
CA ILE A 132 12.98 -8.05 -4.47
C ILE A 132 12.98 -7.83 -5.99
N ILE A 133 13.66 -6.79 -6.49
CA ILE A 133 13.76 -6.50 -7.92
C ILE A 133 14.33 -7.70 -8.69
N ASN A 134 15.40 -8.31 -8.18
CA ASN A 134 16.08 -9.43 -8.86
C ASN A 134 15.23 -10.71 -8.86
N ILE A 135 14.52 -10.99 -7.76
CA ILE A 135 13.54 -12.09 -7.72
C ILE A 135 12.46 -11.83 -8.77
N LEU A 136 11.80 -10.67 -8.73
CA LEU A 136 10.69 -10.36 -9.62
C LEU A 136 11.10 -10.43 -11.10
N GLY A 137 12.23 -9.82 -11.46
CA GLY A 137 12.73 -9.83 -12.84
C GLY A 137 13.11 -11.23 -13.34
N SER A 138 13.57 -12.14 -12.47
CA SER A 138 13.84 -13.54 -12.83
C SER A 138 12.58 -14.31 -13.25
N TYR A 139 11.41 -13.83 -12.83
CA TYR A 139 10.09 -14.41 -13.15
C TYR A 139 9.31 -13.57 -14.17
N GLY A 140 9.95 -12.59 -14.81
CA GLY A 140 9.30 -11.76 -15.82
C GLY A 140 8.33 -10.71 -15.26
N ILE A 141 8.49 -10.32 -14.00
CA ILE A 141 7.61 -9.39 -13.30
C ILE A 141 8.30 -8.04 -13.17
N TYR A 142 7.63 -6.98 -13.60
CA TYR A 142 8.09 -5.60 -13.43
C TYR A 142 7.92 -5.10 -12.00
N THR A 143 8.72 -4.11 -11.63
CA THR A 143 8.65 -3.43 -10.34
C THR A 143 8.28 -1.95 -10.53
N ILE A 144 7.34 -1.44 -9.73
CA ILE A 144 7.17 0.02 -9.51
C ILE A 144 7.71 0.32 -8.12
N LEU A 145 8.71 1.20 -8.03
CA LEU A 145 9.28 1.62 -6.75
C LEU A 145 8.46 2.77 -6.18
N ASP A 146 7.96 2.65 -4.95
CA ASP A 146 7.04 3.62 -4.37
C ASP A 146 7.56 4.18 -3.05
N LEU A 147 7.82 5.49 -2.99
CA LEU A 147 8.16 6.16 -1.73
C LEU A 147 6.86 6.36 -0.93
N HIS A 148 6.62 5.39 -0.06
CA HIS A 148 5.36 5.25 0.65
C HIS A 148 5.30 6.08 1.94
N ALA A 149 6.45 6.25 2.60
CA ALA A 149 6.63 7.17 3.72
C ALA A 149 7.81 8.08 3.42
N ALA A 150 7.56 9.39 3.41
CA ALA A 150 8.57 10.42 3.18
C ALA A 150 8.98 11.10 4.51
N PRO A 151 10.16 11.75 4.58
CA PRO A 151 10.55 12.56 5.73
C PRO A 151 9.45 13.52 6.16
N GLY A 152 9.13 13.56 7.45
CA GLY A 152 8.06 14.41 8.00
C GLY A 152 6.62 14.02 7.66
N GLY A 153 6.38 12.99 6.85
CA GLY A 153 5.03 12.52 6.47
C GLY A 153 4.32 13.42 5.47
N GLN A 154 4.01 12.87 4.31
CA GLN A 154 3.28 13.54 3.23
C GLN A 154 1.77 13.59 3.43
N ASN A 155 1.27 12.82 4.39
CA ASN A 155 -0.11 12.86 4.86
C ASN A 155 -0.13 12.62 6.39
N ILE A 156 -1.32 12.51 6.97
CA ILE A 156 -1.53 12.46 8.42
C ILE A 156 -1.73 11.04 8.97
N ASP A 157 -1.62 10.03 8.12
CA ASP A 157 -1.95 8.65 8.48
C ASP A 157 -0.73 7.84 8.90
N TRP A 158 -1.03 6.71 9.53
CA TRP A 158 -0.04 5.78 10.06
C TRP A 158 0.94 5.27 9.00
N HIS A 159 0.51 5.17 7.73
CA HIS A 159 1.33 4.67 6.64
C HIS A 159 2.36 5.68 6.11
N ALA A 160 2.20 6.97 6.40
CA ALA A 160 3.26 7.96 6.17
C ALA A 160 4.34 7.95 7.27
N ASP A 161 4.18 7.11 8.29
CA ASP A 161 5.17 6.79 9.32
C ASP A 161 5.73 8.02 10.07
N ALA A 162 4.95 9.10 10.18
CA ALA A 162 5.43 10.36 10.77
C ALA A 162 5.31 10.42 12.29
N GLY A 163 4.39 9.66 12.89
CA GLY A 163 4.16 9.71 14.33
C GLY A 163 3.46 10.97 14.83
N VAL A 164 2.97 11.79 13.91
CA VAL A 164 2.26 13.04 14.19
C VAL A 164 1.08 13.16 13.23
N HIS A 165 -0.08 13.57 13.75
CA HIS A 165 -1.27 13.83 12.92
C HIS A 165 -1.16 15.20 12.22
N ARG A 166 -0.06 15.40 11.48
CA ARG A 166 0.23 16.60 10.69
C ARG A 166 1.23 16.23 9.59
N ALA A 167 0.93 16.62 8.35
CA ALA A 167 1.79 16.34 7.20
C ALA A 167 2.94 17.35 7.12
N MET A 168 3.99 17.15 7.94
CA MET A 168 5.09 18.10 8.08
C MET A 168 5.93 18.24 6.80
N PHE A 169 5.85 17.27 5.89
CA PHE A 169 6.48 17.32 4.56
C PHE A 169 6.12 18.61 3.79
N TRP A 170 4.90 19.11 3.94
CA TRP A 170 4.44 20.32 3.23
C TRP A 170 4.83 21.63 3.91
N GLU A 171 5.37 21.56 5.12
CA GLU A 171 5.71 22.73 5.94
C GLU A 171 7.22 23.00 5.95
N HIS A 172 8.04 21.98 5.69
CA HIS A 172 9.48 22.07 5.76
C HIS A 172 10.13 21.62 4.45
N VAL A 173 10.77 22.57 3.77
CA VAL A 173 11.48 22.32 2.51
C VAL A 173 12.59 21.27 2.64
N GLU A 174 13.20 21.13 3.82
CA GLU A 174 14.25 20.13 4.04
C GLU A 174 13.73 18.69 3.96
N PHE A 175 12.48 18.43 4.36
CA PHE A 175 11.88 17.11 4.17
C PHE A 175 11.65 16.79 2.70
N GLN A 176 11.24 17.80 1.92
CA GLN A 176 11.09 17.71 0.48
C GLN A 176 12.44 17.50 -0.23
N ASN A 177 13.49 18.21 0.20
CA ASN A 177 14.84 18.09 -0.33
C ASN A 177 15.42 16.69 -0.06
N ARG A 178 15.24 16.16 1.16
CA ARG A 178 15.68 14.80 1.52
C ARG A 178 15.00 13.73 0.69
N ALA A 179 13.68 13.85 0.46
CA ALA A 179 12.96 12.93 -0.43
C ALA A 179 13.50 12.98 -1.86
N ILE A 180 13.74 14.18 -2.41
CA ILE A 180 14.34 14.33 -3.75
C ILE A 180 15.75 13.75 -3.79
N ALA A 181 16.59 14.00 -2.78
CA ALA A 181 17.95 13.46 -2.72
C ALA A 181 17.97 11.93 -2.68
N LEU A 182 17.05 11.31 -1.92
CA LEU A 182 16.87 9.85 -1.92
C LEU A 182 16.47 9.35 -3.31
N TRP A 183 15.56 10.05 -3.99
CA TRP A 183 15.17 9.71 -5.37
C TRP A 183 16.30 9.86 -6.38
N GLU A 184 17.16 10.87 -6.25
CA GLU A 184 18.36 11.00 -7.08
C GLU A 184 19.31 9.80 -6.87
N GLU A 185 19.43 9.30 -5.64
CA GLU A 185 20.23 8.12 -5.33
C GLU A 185 19.63 6.84 -5.91
N LEU A 186 18.32 6.65 -5.77
CA LEU A 186 17.58 5.54 -6.39
C LEU A 186 17.72 5.59 -7.92
N ALA A 187 17.54 6.76 -8.54
CA ALA A 187 17.70 6.95 -9.98
C ALA A 187 19.12 6.61 -10.44
N ARG A 188 20.17 7.02 -9.70
CA ARG A 188 21.56 6.67 -10.04
C ARG A 188 21.80 5.16 -10.01
N ARG A 189 21.22 4.46 -9.05
CA ARG A 189 21.37 3.01 -8.87
C ARG A 189 20.61 2.20 -9.92
N TYR A 190 19.39 2.64 -10.22
CA TYR A 190 18.43 1.85 -10.98
C TYR A 190 18.27 2.27 -12.44
N LYS A 191 18.92 3.36 -12.86
CA LYS A 191 18.98 3.77 -14.26
C LYS A 191 19.32 2.61 -15.18
N GLY A 192 18.48 2.40 -16.19
CA GLY A 192 18.65 1.36 -17.20
C GLY A 192 18.25 -0.05 -16.76
N ASN A 193 17.76 -0.25 -15.52
CA ASN A 193 17.21 -1.54 -15.11
C ASN A 193 15.85 -1.77 -15.77
N THR A 194 15.85 -2.62 -16.80
CA THR A 194 14.69 -2.94 -17.62
C THR A 194 13.55 -3.66 -16.90
N TRP A 195 13.74 -4.14 -15.66
CA TRP A 195 12.68 -4.76 -14.85
C TRP A 195 11.99 -3.76 -13.92
N ILE A 196 12.42 -2.51 -13.89
CA ILE A 196 11.69 -1.44 -13.23
C ILE A 196 10.79 -0.77 -14.28
N ALA A 197 9.49 -0.79 -14.04
CA ALA A 197 8.53 -0.09 -14.89
C ALA A 197 8.60 1.43 -14.68
N GLY A 198 8.95 1.85 -13.46
CA GLY A 198 9.17 3.25 -13.13
C GLY A 198 9.12 3.52 -11.63
N TYR A 199 9.00 4.80 -11.31
CA TYR A 199 9.08 5.34 -9.96
C TYR A 199 7.77 6.01 -9.59
N ASN A 200 7.24 5.73 -8.41
CA ASN A 200 6.11 6.41 -7.79
C ASN A 200 6.67 7.34 -6.70
N PRO A 201 6.93 8.63 -7.01
CA PRO A 201 7.77 9.48 -6.17
C PRO A 201 7.21 9.79 -4.79
N LEU A 202 5.89 9.71 -4.63
CA LEU A 202 5.23 10.03 -3.37
C LEU A 202 3.84 9.39 -3.33
N ASN A 203 3.63 8.47 -2.39
CA ASN A 203 2.33 7.87 -2.14
C ASN A 203 1.37 8.86 -1.45
N GLU A 204 0.13 8.94 -1.93
CA GLU A 204 -1.00 9.59 -1.26
C GLU A 204 -0.66 10.96 -0.63
N PRO A 205 -0.11 11.92 -1.39
CA PRO A 205 0.14 13.26 -0.89
C PRO A 205 -1.17 13.92 -0.47
N THR A 206 -1.13 14.59 0.67
CA THR A 206 -2.28 15.28 1.25
C THR A 206 -1.88 16.71 1.60
N ASP A 207 -1.98 17.58 0.59
CA ASP A 207 -1.71 19.00 0.67
C ASP A 207 -3.03 19.79 0.67
N GLU A 208 -3.42 20.30 1.84
CA GLU A 208 -4.63 21.14 2.00
C GLU A 208 -4.59 22.43 1.15
N GLU A 209 -3.39 22.88 0.73
CA GLU A 209 -3.23 24.06 -0.12
C GLU A 209 -3.27 23.71 -1.63
N HIS A 210 -3.25 22.42 -1.99
CA HIS A 210 -3.28 21.85 -3.34
C HIS A 210 -2.16 22.26 -4.32
N PHE A 211 -1.39 23.32 -4.07
CA PHE A 211 -0.34 23.79 -4.99
C PHE A 211 1.07 23.32 -4.64
N ARG A 212 1.34 22.92 -3.39
CA ARG A 212 2.68 22.51 -2.95
C ARG A 212 3.04 21.14 -3.52
N VAL A 213 2.07 20.24 -3.63
CA VAL A 213 2.26 18.94 -4.31
C VAL A 213 2.68 19.11 -5.77
N LEU A 214 2.05 20.03 -6.51
CA LEU A 214 2.40 20.32 -7.91
C LEU A 214 3.82 20.91 -8.02
N ALA A 215 4.13 21.91 -7.18
CA ALA A 215 5.46 22.52 -7.15
C ALA A 215 6.55 21.51 -6.75
N TRP A 216 6.24 20.56 -5.87
CA TRP A 216 7.17 19.50 -5.50
C TRP A 216 7.37 18.49 -6.63
N TYR A 217 6.30 18.06 -7.31
CA TYR A 217 6.40 17.16 -8.46
C TYR A 217 7.23 17.75 -9.60
N GLU A 218 7.12 19.05 -9.90
CA GLU A 218 7.98 19.70 -10.89
C GLU A 218 9.47 19.66 -10.51
N ARG A 219 9.79 19.70 -9.22
CA ARG A 219 11.18 19.62 -8.73
C ARG A 219 11.67 18.17 -8.74
N ALA A 220 10.85 17.24 -8.28
CA ALA A 220 11.18 15.82 -8.25
C ALA A 220 11.36 15.26 -9.67
N GLU A 221 10.47 15.59 -10.60
CA GLU A 221 10.57 15.20 -12.01
C GLU A 221 11.90 15.65 -12.62
N LYS A 222 12.24 16.93 -12.51
CA LYS A 222 13.51 17.47 -13.05
C LYS A 222 14.73 16.79 -12.45
N ALA A 223 14.73 16.56 -11.13
CA ALA A 223 15.86 15.93 -10.44
C ALA A 223 16.05 14.47 -10.86
N ILE A 224 14.95 13.71 -10.91
CA ILE A 224 14.97 12.28 -11.29
C ILE A 224 15.36 12.14 -12.76
N HIS A 225 14.67 12.83 -13.67
CA HIS A 225 14.91 12.70 -15.11
C HIS A 225 16.24 13.30 -15.58
N ALA A 226 16.85 14.22 -14.82
CA ALA A 226 18.22 14.65 -15.10
C ALA A 226 19.23 13.48 -14.97
N ILE A 227 18.92 12.49 -14.13
CA ILE A 227 19.74 11.30 -13.91
C ILE A 227 19.25 10.15 -14.80
N ASP A 228 17.95 9.87 -14.77
CA ASP A 228 17.31 8.72 -15.39
C ASP A 228 16.08 9.16 -16.23
N PRO A 229 16.28 9.60 -17.47
CA PRO A 229 15.24 10.19 -18.31
C PRO A 229 14.26 9.17 -18.91
N ASP A 230 14.50 7.86 -18.72
CA ASP A 230 13.79 6.81 -19.46
C ASP A 230 12.68 6.15 -18.64
N HIS A 231 12.82 6.05 -17.32
CA HIS A 231 11.81 5.43 -16.46
C HIS A 231 10.59 6.34 -16.27
N ILE A 232 9.41 5.72 -16.24
CA ILE A 232 8.12 6.42 -16.08
C ILE A 232 8.00 6.95 -14.65
N LEU A 233 7.45 8.15 -14.47
CA LEU A 233 7.01 8.63 -13.16
C LEU A 233 5.52 8.36 -12.97
N PHE A 234 5.15 7.62 -11.94
CA PHE A 234 3.78 7.37 -11.52
C PHE A 234 3.42 8.38 -10.41
N LEU A 235 2.72 9.46 -10.75
CA LEU A 235 2.45 10.57 -9.83
C LEU A 235 1.04 10.46 -9.24
N ASP A 236 0.94 10.27 -7.93
CA ASP A 236 -0.33 10.22 -7.22
C ASP A 236 -1.06 11.58 -7.27
N GLY A 237 -2.38 11.52 -7.35
CA GLY A 237 -3.23 12.69 -7.10
C GLY A 237 -3.12 13.21 -5.66
N ASN A 238 -3.60 14.43 -5.42
CA ASN A 238 -3.69 14.95 -4.06
C ASN A 238 -4.81 14.23 -3.27
N THR A 239 -4.84 14.43 -1.96
CA THR A 239 -5.89 13.94 -1.06
C THR A 239 -6.05 12.41 -1.17
N TRP A 240 -5.00 11.67 -0.82
CA TRP A 240 -4.94 10.20 -0.96
C TRP A 240 -5.23 9.72 -2.39
N ALA A 241 -4.55 10.32 -3.37
CA ALA A 241 -4.68 9.98 -4.80
C ALA A 241 -6.13 10.07 -5.35
N ALA A 242 -6.99 10.87 -4.70
CA ALA A 242 -8.40 10.97 -5.04
C ALA A 242 -8.79 12.30 -5.73
N ASP A 243 -7.89 13.29 -5.75
CA ASP A 243 -8.18 14.62 -6.27
C ASP A 243 -7.11 15.15 -7.24
N PHE A 244 -7.57 15.44 -8.46
CA PHE A 244 -6.79 16.02 -9.55
C PHE A 244 -7.28 17.41 -9.97
N SER A 245 -8.22 18.01 -9.23
CA SER A 245 -8.91 19.24 -9.64
C SER A 245 -7.99 20.46 -9.85
N HIS A 246 -6.82 20.46 -9.19
CA HIS A 246 -5.81 21.52 -9.35
C HIS A 246 -4.68 21.17 -10.33
N PHE A 247 -4.62 19.92 -10.82
CA PHE A 247 -3.64 19.50 -11.82
C PHE A 247 -4.03 20.10 -13.18
N LYS A 248 -3.06 20.72 -13.86
CA LYS A 248 -3.29 21.46 -15.11
C LYS A 248 -2.81 20.67 -16.31
N ASP A 249 -1.50 20.51 -16.41
CA ASP A 249 -0.80 19.86 -17.51
C ASP A 249 -0.06 18.61 -17.02
N ALA A 250 0.16 17.66 -17.93
CA ALA A 250 0.96 16.49 -17.64
C ALA A 250 2.46 16.83 -17.64
N LEU A 251 3.20 16.32 -16.66
CA LEU A 251 4.65 16.38 -16.65
C LEU A 251 5.25 15.41 -17.69
N PRO A 252 6.43 15.72 -18.27
CA PRO A 252 7.10 14.82 -19.20
C PRO A 252 7.35 13.45 -18.56
N GLY A 253 7.12 12.37 -19.30
CA GLY A 253 7.36 11.00 -18.81
C GLY A 253 6.46 10.56 -17.64
N ALA A 254 5.40 11.31 -17.33
CA ALA A 254 4.53 11.01 -16.20
C ALA A 254 3.24 10.26 -16.60
N CYS A 255 2.96 9.20 -15.84
CA CYS A 255 1.65 8.58 -15.67
C CYS A 255 1.08 9.08 -14.34
N TYR A 256 -0.22 9.33 -14.26
CA TYR A 256 -0.85 9.77 -13.02
C TYR A 256 -1.64 8.63 -12.38
N ALA A 257 -1.55 8.56 -11.05
CA ALA A 257 -1.98 7.43 -10.25
C ALA A 257 -3.22 7.77 -9.42
N ILE A 258 -4.29 7.01 -9.59
CA ILE A 258 -5.49 7.09 -8.76
C ILE A 258 -5.47 5.98 -7.72
N HIS A 259 -6.08 6.20 -6.55
CA HIS A 259 -6.46 5.12 -5.63
C HIS A 259 -7.98 4.97 -5.60
N ASP A 260 -8.49 3.79 -5.92
CA ASP A 260 -9.90 3.53 -6.17
C ASP A 260 -10.58 2.52 -5.24
N TYR A 261 -10.48 2.80 -3.95
CA TYR A 261 -11.26 2.11 -2.93
C TYR A 261 -12.75 2.46 -3.00
N SER A 262 -13.59 1.45 -2.84
CA SER A 262 -15.04 1.58 -2.75
C SER A 262 -15.52 1.20 -1.35
N ASN A 263 -16.38 2.02 -0.74
CA ASN A 263 -16.97 1.73 0.57
C ASN A 263 -17.73 0.39 0.58
N PHE A 264 -18.21 -0.11 -0.56
CA PHE A 264 -18.86 -1.43 -0.63
C PHE A 264 -17.90 -2.60 -0.29
N GLY A 265 -16.59 -2.37 -0.32
CA GLY A 265 -15.55 -3.34 -0.01
C GLY A 265 -15.14 -3.40 1.46
N PHE A 266 -15.70 -2.55 2.32
CA PHE A 266 -15.25 -2.41 3.72
C PHE A 266 -16.28 -2.93 4.74
N PRO A 267 -15.85 -3.40 5.94
CA PRO A 267 -16.77 -3.90 6.98
C PRO A 267 -17.83 -2.90 7.44
N SER A 268 -17.48 -1.61 7.49
CA SER A 268 -18.39 -0.52 7.86
C SER A 268 -19.31 -0.09 6.70
N GLY A 269 -19.07 -0.60 5.49
CA GLY A 269 -19.76 -0.24 4.27
C GLY A 269 -21.13 -0.89 4.08
N GLU A 270 -21.85 -0.41 3.06
CA GLU A 270 -23.05 -1.09 2.58
C GLU A 270 -22.67 -2.37 1.82
N PRO A 271 -23.35 -3.52 2.03
CA PRO A 271 -23.10 -4.73 1.25
C PRO A 271 -23.34 -4.55 -0.26
N TYR A 272 -22.52 -5.18 -1.10
CA TYR A 272 -22.63 -5.15 -2.56
C TYR A 272 -23.61 -6.21 -3.08
N LYS A 273 -24.91 -5.92 -2.94
CA LYS A 273 -26.00 -6.89 -3.10
C LYS A 273 -26.09 -7.46 -4.52
N VAL A 274 -26.51 -8.72 -4.63
CA VAL A 274 -26.85 -9.35 -5.92
C VAL A 274 -28.13 -8.72 -6.50
N SER A 275 -28.12 -8.42 -7.80
CA SER A 275 -29.32 -7.95 -8.49
C SER A 275 -30.32 -9.08 -8.74
N ASN A 276 -31.62 -8.87 -8.47
CA ASN A 276 -32.67 -9.87 -8.74
C ASN A 276 -32.84 -10.22 -10.24
N ARG A 277 -32.15 -9.52 -11.15
CA ARG A 277 -32.29 -9.67 -12.61
C ARG A 277 -31.09 -10.35 -13.28
N SER A 278 -30.00 -10.60 -12.57
CA SER A 278 -28.84 -11.35 -13.09
C SER A 278 -27.94 -11.86 -11.97
N GLN A 279 -27.18 -12.94 -12.21
CA GLN A 279 -26.14 -13.44 -11.29
C GLN A 279 -24.93 -12.49 -11.15
N HIS A 280 -24.98 -11.30 -11.76
CA HIS A 280 -23.95 -10.26 -11.60
C HIS A 280 -24.24 -9.45 -10.34
N GLY A 281 -23.19 -9.11 -9.59
CA GLY A 281 -23.32 -8.33 -8.34
C GLY A 281 -23.67 -6.88 -8.57
N GLY A 282 -24.05 -6.19 -7.49
CA GLY A 282 -24.43 -4.79 -7.47
C GLY A 282 -25.86 -4.52 -7.98
N THR A 283 -26.59 -3.64 -7.29
CA THR A 283 -27.78 -3.01 -7.90
C THR A 283 -27.35 -2.01 -8.99
N PRO A 284 -28.24 -1.63 -9.93
CA PRO A 284 -27.94 -0.58 -10.92
C PRO A 284 -27.41 0.71 -10.29
N GLU A 285 -27.95 1.10 -9.13
CA GLU A 285 -27.54 2.30 -8.39
C GLU A 285 -26.12 2.15 -7.82
N GLN A 286 -25.77 0.96 -7.30
CA GLN A 286 -24.43 0.66 -6.80
C GLN A 286 -23.40 0.69 -7.93
N LYS A 287 -23.71 0.07 -9.08
CA LYS A 287 -22.85 0.13 -10.28
C LYS A 287 -22.66 1.55 -10.79
N ALA A 288 -23.74 2.31 -10.91
CA ALA A 288 -23.67 3.70 -11.32
C ALA A 288 -22.85 4.56 -10.34
N LYS A 289 -22.84 4.22 -9.05
CA LYS A 289 -21.99 4.89 -8.06
C LYS A 289 -20.51 4.56 -8.27
N LEU A 290 -20.16 3.31 -8.53
CA LEU A 290 -18.78 2.90 -8.88
C LEU A 290 -18.29 3.64 -10.12
N GLU A 291 -19.09 3.64 -11.18
CA GLU A 291 -18.73 4.31 -12.44
C GLU A 291 -18.53 5.81 -12.25
N ARG A 292 -19.45 6.50 -11.54
CA ARG A 292 -19.29 7.94 -11.26
C ARG A 292 -18.03 8.24 -10.45
N GLN A 293 -17.73 7.42 -9.45
CA GLN A 293 -16.53 7.59 -8.63
C GLN A 293 -15.26 7.46 -9.50
N PHE A 294 -15.19 6.40 -10.30
CA PHE A 294 -14.07 6.14 -11.19
C PHE A 294 -13.90 7.24 -12.24
N ARG A 295 -14.98 7.62 -12.94
CA ARG A 295 -14.98 8.70 -13.95
C ARG A 295 -14.46 10.02 -13.40
N ARG A 296 -14.90 10.41 -12.20
CA ARG A 296 -14.43 11.63 -11.52
C ARG A 296 -12.91 11.60 -11.29
N LYS A 297 -12.34 10.45 -10.93
CA LYS A 297 -10.90 10.31 -10.63
C LYS A 297 -10.06 10.35 -11.91
N ILE A 298 -10.57 9.85 -13.03
CA ILE A 298 -9.83 9.79 -14.30
C ILE A 298 -10.02 11.02 -15.20
N GLU A 299 -10.93 11.95 -14.88
CA GLU A 299 -11.26 13.11 -15.71
C GLU A 299 -10.01 13.91 -16.14
N PHE A 300 -9.08 14.16 -15.21
CA PHE A 300 -7.81 14.82 -15.52
C PHE A 300 -6.99 14.07 -16.57
N HIS A 301 -6.91 12.76 -16.43
CA HIS A 301 -6.09 11.90 -17.28
C HIS A 301 -6.65 11.84 -18.70
N GLU A 302 -7.98 11.70 -18.83
CA GLU A 302 -8.67 11.76 -20.12
C GLU A 302 -8.47 13.12 -20.79
N ARG A 303 -8.50 14.22 -20.01
CA ARG A 303 -8.27 15.59 -20.50
C ARG A 303 -6.85 15.79 -21.04
N VAL A 304 -5.83 15.30 -20.35
CA VAL A 304 -4.42 15.50 -20.73
C VAL A 304 -3.87 14.39 -21.63
N GLY A 305 -4.63 13.31 -21.86
CA GLY A 305 -4.25 12.22 -22.76
C GLY A 305 -3.09 11.37 -22.25
N CYS A 306 -2.97 11.19 -20.93
CA CYS A 306 -1.92 10.36 -20.32
C CYS A 306 -2.43 8.95 -19.99
N HIS A 307 -1.50 7.99 -19.82
CA HIS A 307 -1.85 6.69 -19.25
C HIS A 307 -2.34 6.86 -17.80
N ILE A 308 -3.22 5.96 -17.36
CA ILE A 308 -3.77 5.93 -16.01
C ILE A 308 -3.25 4.67 -15.33
N TRP A 309 -2.77 4.81 -14.11
CA TRP A 309 -2.50 3.69 -13.23
C TRP A 309 -3.40 3.79 -11.99
N ASN A 310 -4.07 2.70 -11.64
CA ASN A 310 -4.73 2.58 -10.34
C ASN A 310 -3.74 1.93 -9.36
N GLY A 311 -3.09 2.75 -8.53
CA GLY A 311 -2.01 2.31 -7.64
C GLY A 311 -2.49 1.45 -6.47
N GLU A 312 -3.75 1.64 -6.05
CA GLU A 312 -4.37 0.91 -4.96
C GLU A 312 -5.89 0.81 -5.12
N PHE A 313 -6.41 -0.40 -4.92
CA PHE A 313 -7.83 -0.70 -4.79
C PHE A 313 -8.00 -2.08 -4.16
N GLY A 314 -9.25 -2.47 -3.90
CA GLY A 314 -9.59 -3.81 -3.45
C GLY A 314 -10.44 -3.80 -2.18
N PRO A 315 -11.21 -4.87 -1.93
CA PRO A 315 -11.99 -5.03 -0.72
C PRO A 315 -11.17 -5.60 0.44
N VAL A 316 -11.64 -5.41 1.67
CA VAL A 316 -11.17 -6.13 2.86
C VAL A 316 -12.03 -7.37 3.03
N TYR A 317 -11.46 -8.55 3.29
CA TYR A 317 -12.19 -9.81 3.42
C TYR A 317 -12.54 -10.15 4.86
N ALA A 318 -13.61 -10.92 5.02
CA ALA A 318 -14.16 -11.38 6.30
C ALA A 318 -13.64 -12.79 6.55
N SER A 319 -13.61 -13.13 7.83
CA SER A 319 -13.18 -14.42 8.37
C SER A 319 -14.33 -15.05 9.18
N PRO A 320 -14.22 -16.32 9.59
CA PRO A 320 -15.17 -16.92 10.53
C PRO A 320 -15.36 -16.13 11.82
N SER A 321 -14.39 -15.30 12.22
CA SER A 321 -14.48 -14.44 13.41
C SER A 321 -15.37 -13.20 13.23
N ASP A 322 -15.80 -12.89 11.99
CA ASP A 322 -16.64 -11.74 11.67
C ASP A 322 -18.14 -12.04 11.71
N GLY A 323 -18.51 -13.32 11.80
CA GLY A 323 -19.90 -13.76 11.87
C GLY A 323 -20.20 -14.93 10.93
N PRO A 324 -21.40 -15.53 11.03
CA PRO A 324 -21.76 -16.72 10.25
C PRO A 324 -21.83 -16.45 8.73
N ASP A 325 -22.08 -15.20 8.32
CA ASP A 325 -22.28 -14.83 6.92
C ASP A 325 -20.98 -14.44 6.19
N TRP A 326 -19.81 -14.66 6.79
CA TRP A 326 -18.51 -14.20 6.29
C TRP A 326 -18.22 -14.65 4.85
N GLU A 327 -18.63 -15.86 4.46
CA GLU A 327 -18.48 -16.38 3.09
C GLU A 327 -19.33 -15.57 2.11
N SER A 328 -20.60 -15.33 2.45
CA SER A 328 -21.51 -14.54 1.61
C SER A 328 -21.02 -13.11 1.43
N VAL A 329 -20.46 -12.50 2.49
CA VAL A 329 -19.84 -11.18 2.43
C VAL A 329 -18.63 -11.18 1.49
N ASN A 330 -17.80 -12.23 1.51
CA ASN A 330 -16.66 -12.33 0.61
C ASN A 330 -17.08 -12.55 -0.86
N GLU A 331 -18.17 -13.28 -1.09
CA GLU A 331 -18.76 -13.42 -2.42
C GLU A 331 -19.25 -12.08 -2.98
N ASP A 332 -19.87 -11.22 -2.15
CA ASP A 332 -20.21 -9.84 -2.54
C ASP A 332 -18.97 -9.02 -2.92
N ARG A 333 -17.88 -9.18 -2.17
CA ARG A 333 -16.60 -8.49 -2.40
C ARG A 333 -15.91 -8.95 -3.68
N TYR A 334 -15.98 -10.24 -4.03
CA TYR A 334 -15.49 -10.72 -5.32
C TYR A 334 -16.31 -10.16 -6.48
N ARG A 335 -17.63 -10.01 -6.33
CA ARG A 335 -18.47 -9.38 -7.36
C ARG A 335 -18.18 -7.89 -7.53
N LEU A 336 -17.99 -7.17 -6.43
CA LEU A 336 -17.53 -5.77 -6.45
C LEU A 336 -16.22 -5.65 -7.22
N LEU A 337 -15.25 -6.50 -6.90
CA LEU A 337 -13.93 -6.49 -7.53
C LEU A 337 -14.04 -6.72 -9.06
N LYS A 338 -14.86 -7.69 -9.50
CA LYS A 338 -15.13 -7.94 -10.93
C LYS A 338 -15.69 -6.68 -11.63
N ASP A 339 -16.66 -6.01 -11.02
CA ASP A 339 -17.25 -4.80 -11.61
C ASP A 339 -16.24 -3.65 -11.68
N GLN A 340 -15.38 -3.46 -10.66
CA GLN A 340 -14.32 -2.45 -10.70
C GLN A 340 -13.28 -2.76 -11.79
N LEU A 341 -12.79 -4.00 -11.85
CA LEU A 341 -11.83 -4.43 -12.88
C LEU A 341 -12.42 -4.31 -14.30
N GLY A 342 -13.71 -4.57 -14.49
CA GLY A 342 -14.39 -4.35 -15.77
C GLY A 342 -14.38 -2.89 -16.23
N LEU A 343 -14.49 -1.92 -15.30
CA LEU A 343 -14.34 -0.49 -15.62
C LEU A 343 -12.89 -0.17 -16.04
N TYR A 344 -11.92 -0.79 -15.38
CA TYR A 344 -10.50 -0.60 -15.66
C TYR A 344 -10.09 -1.19 -17.01
N ASP A 345 -10.65 -2.33 -17.39
CA ASP A 345 -10.44 -2.96 -18.69
C ASP A 345 -11.04 -2.13 -19.82
N THR A 346 -12.26 -1.64 -19.63
CA THR A 346 -12.93 -0.75 -20.59
C THR A 346 -12.09 0.49 -20.87
N SER A 347 -11.44 1.03 -19.83
CA SER A 347 -10.59 2.23 -19.91
C SER A 347 -9.13 1.92 -20.20
N LYS A 348 -8.76 0.63 -20.33
CA LYS A 348 -7.40 0.13 -20.59
C LYS A 348 -6.34 0.73 -19.67
N ILE A 349 -6.64 0.80 -18.38
CA ILE A 349 -5.71 1.34 -17.38
C ILE A 349 -4.85 0.23 -16.77
N SER A 350 -3.65 0.54 -16.30
CA SER A 350 -2.87 -0.36 -15.46
C SER A 350 -3.40 -0.36 -14.03
N TRP A 351 -3.17 -1.42 -13.24
CA TRP A 351 -3.62 -1.47 -11.84
C TRP A 351 -2.72 -2.30 -10.92
N SER A 352 -2.78 -1.97 -9.63
CA SER A 352 -2.14 -2.72 -8.55
C SER A 352 -3.11 -2.90 -7.39
N ILE A 353 -3.57 -4.14 -7.17
CA ILE A 353 -4.48 -4.41 -6.05
C ILE A 353 -3.73 -4.34 -4.72
N TRP A 354 -4.36 -3.79 -3.69
CA TRP A 354 -3.85 -3.87 -2.33
C TRP A 354 -4.51 -5.06 -1.63
N LEU A 355 -3.79 -6.16 -1.39
CA LEU A 355 -2.34 -6.36 -1.55
C LEU A 355 -1.94 -7.82 -1.79
N TYR A 356 -0.64 -8.07 -1.97
CA TYR A 356 -0.11 -9.43 -2.18
C TYR A 356 -0.25 -10.36 -0.96
N LYS A 357 0.35 -10.01 0.18
CA LYS A 357 0.41 -10.87 1.37
C LYS A 357 0.08 -10.12 2.64
N ASP A 358 -0.59 -10.75 3.59
CA ASP A 358 -0.86 -10.21 4.93
C ASP A 358 -1.22 -11.29 5.98
N ILE A 359 -1.88 -10.89 7.07
CA ILE A 359 -2.40 -11.74 8.16
C ILE A 359 -3.87 -12.20 7.96
N GLY A 360 -4.44 -12.06 6.77
CA GLY A 360 -5.76 -12.58 6.41
C GLY A 360 -6.82 -11.52 6.08
N PHE A 361 -6.43 -10.27 5.88
CA PHE A 361 -7.35 -9.13 5.66
C PHE A 361 -7.68 -8.93 4.18
N GLN A 362 -6.73 -8.44 3.39
CA GLN A 362 -6.87 -8.09 1.96
C GLN A 362 -6.03 -9.00 1.04
N GLY A 363 -5.04 -9.70 1.59
CA GLY A 363 -4.01 -10.41 0.83
C GLY A 363 -4.53 -11.44 -0.19
N MET A 364 -3.86 -11.50 -1.35
CA MET A 364 -3.94 -12.62 -2.32
C MET A 364 -3.52 -13.94 -1.69
N VAL A 365 -2.50 -13.87 -0.84
CA VAL A 365 -2.07 -14.92 0.08
C VAL A 365 -1.99 -14.35 1.49
N TYR A 366 -2.06 -15.20 2.51
CA TYR A 366 -1.99 -14.73 3.89
C TYR A 366 -1.42 -15.78 4.84
N ALA A 367 -0.79 -15.36 5.92
CA ALA A 367 -0.35 -16.27 6.99
C ALA A 367 -1.57 -17.03 7.54
N GLY A 368 -1.54 -18.36 7.45
CA GLY A 368 -2.70 -19.18 7.83
C GLY A 368 -3.06 -19.04 9.32
N PRO A 369 -4.33 -19.25 9.71
CA PRO A 369 -4.79 -19.15 11.10
C PRO A 369 -4.06 -20.12 12.04
N ASP A 370 -3.47 -21.17 11.48
CA ASP A 370 -2.73 -22.19 12.22
C ASP A 370 -1.23 -21.94 12.36
N THR A 371 -0.72 -20.89 11.73
CA THR A 371 0.71 -20.53 11.80
C THR A 371 1.10 -20.01 13.18
N ALA A 372 2.39 -20.14 13.53
CA ALA A 372 2.91 -19.72 14.83
C ALA A 372 2.63 -18.24 15.10
N TYR A 373 2.84 -17.37 14.11
CA TYR A 373 2.61 -15.92 14.24
C TYR A 373 1.15 -15.58 14.60
N ILE A 374 0.20 -16.15 13.85
CA ILE A 374 -1.22 -15.86 14.07
C ILE A 374 -1.69 -16.41 15.41
N LYS A 375 -1.29 -17.64 15.76
CA LYS A 375 -1.66 -18.24 17.06
C LYS A 375 -1.09 -17.46 18.24
N HIS A 376 0.17 -17.07 18.14
CA HIS A 376 0.89 -16.36 19.20
C HIS A 376 0.30 -14.98 19.47
N LEU A 377 -0.01 -14.22 18.41
CA LEU A 377 -0.56 -12.87 18.51
C LEU A 377 -2.09 -12.82 18.57
N LYS A 378 -2.79 -13.95 18.47
CA LYS A 378 -4.26 -14.00 18.44
C LYS A 378 -4.93 -13.15 19.51
N PRO A 379 -4.54 -13.21 20.81
CA PRO A 379 -5.21 -12.40 21.83
C PRO A 379 -5.03 -10.88 21.61
N PHE A 380 -3.86 -10.48 21.09
CA PHE A 380 -3.59 -9.09 20.73
C PHE A 380 -4.42 -8.66 19.52
N LEU A 381 -4.45 -9.47 18.46
CA LEU A 381 -5.22 -9.19 17.24
C LEU A 381 -6.73 -9.07 17.53
N GLU A 382 -7.26 -9.95 18.38
CA GLU A 382 -8.66 -9.88 18.84
C GLU A 382 -8.94 -8.61 19.65
N LYS A 383 -8.01 -8.21 20.54
CA LYS A 383 -8.13 -6.94 21.28
C LYS A 383 -8.09 -5.75 20.33
N LYS A 384 -7.12 -5.70 19.42
CA LYS A 384 -6.93 -4.64 18.43
C LYS A 384 -8.19 -4.43 17.59
N LYS A 385 -8.82 -5.52 17.14
CA LYS A 385 -10.10 -5.51 16.44
C LYS A 385 -11.24 -5.01 17.34
N ARG A 386 -11.34 -5.51 18.58
CA ARG A 386 -12.38 -5.11 19.55
C ARG A 386 -12.36 -3.61 19.88
N VAL A 387 -11.18 -2.99 19.93
CA VAL A 387 -11.04 -1.56 20.20
C VAL A 387 -11.04 -0.70 18.93
N ALA A 388 -11.20 -1.31 17.76
CA ALA A 388 -11.15 -0.67 16.44
C ALA A 388 -9.91 0.23 16.27
N ALA A 389 -8.74 -0.28 16.63
CA ALA A 389 -7.49 0.47 16.59
C ALA A 389 -7.07 0.84 15.15
N ASP A 390 -7.33 -0.01 14.17
CA ASP A 390 -7.04 0.31 12.75
C ASP A 390 -8.22 0.99 12.07
N GLU A 391 -7.94 1.87 11.11
CA GLU A 391 -8.98 2.43 10.24
C GLU A 391 -9.45 1.36 9.26
N TRP A 392 -8.52 0.61 8.67
CA TRP A 392 -8.80 -0.45 7.72
C TRP A 392 -9.10 -1.78 8.41
N GLY A 393 -10.26 -2.34 8.07
CA GLY A 393 -10.68 -3.67 8.49
C GLY A 393 -11.34 -3.77 9.87
N ALA A 394 -11.47 -2.66 10.61
CA ALA A 394 -12.22 -2.64 11.86
C ALA A 394 -13.72 -2.33 11.65
N ASP A 395 -14.60 -3.02 12.39
CA ASP A 395 -16.00 -2.60 12.52
C ASP A 395 -16.12 -1.60 13.68
N VAL A 396 -16.20 -0.31 13.35
CA VAL A 396 -16.31 0.78 14.34
C VAL A 396 -17.62 0.75 15.13
N LYS A 397 -18.63 -0.02 14.72
CA LYS A 397 -19.90 -0.13 15.46
C LYS A 397 -19.70 -0.63 16.89
N VAL A 398 -18.68 -1.47 17.12
CA VAL A 398 -18.40 -2.04 18.45
C VAL A 398 -17.96 -0.98 19.47
N VAL A 399 -17.38 0.14 19.01
CA VAL A 399 -16.95 1.25 19.87
C VAL A 399 -17.87 2.48 19.77
N LYS A 400 -18.95 2.40 19.01
CA LYS A 400 -19.87 3.53 18.75
C LYS A 400 -20.39 4.19 20.03
N HIS A 401 -20.72 3.39 21.04
CA HIS A 401 -21.19 3.86 22.34
C HIS A 401 -20.17 4.76 23.10
N ILE A 402 -18.88 4.69 22.77
CA ILE A 402 -17.83 5.55 23.32
C ILE A 402 -17.66 6.82 22.49
N PHE A 403 -17.68 6.69 21.16
CA PHE A 403 -17.33 7.78 20.25
C PHE A 403 -18.52 8.66 19.86
N ASP A 404 -19.74 8.13 19.79
CA ASP A 404 -20.94 8.93 19.45
C ASP A 404 -21.11 10.14 20.38
N PRO A 405 -21.07 10.02 21.72
CA PRO A 405 -21.21 11.19 22.60
C PRO A 405 -20.13 12.24 22.39
N LEU A 406 -18.91 11.80 22.09
CA LEU A 406 -17.77 12.69 21.80
C LEU A 406 -17.97 13.41 20.46
N GLU A 407 -18.37 12.68 19.42
CA GLU A 407 -18.63 13.23 18.10
C GLU A 407 -19.81 14.23 18.12
N GLU A 408 -20.90 13.89 18.83
CA GLU A 408 -22.05 14.77 19.03
C GLU A 408 -21.68 16.04 19.78
N TRP A 409 -20.92 15.92 20.88
CA TRP A 409 -20.39 17.06 21.62
C TRP A 409 -19.51 17.94 20.72
N LEU A 410 -18.57 17.35 19.97
CA LEU A 410 -17.68 18.09 19.09
C LEU A 410 -18.45 18.83 17.98
N VAL A 411 -19.46 18.20 17.39
CA VAL A 411 -20.33 18.84 16.40
C VAL A 411 -21.12 19.99 16.98
N LYS A 412 -21.61 19.84 18.22
CA LYS A 412 -22.39 20.88 18.91
C LYS A 412 -21.54 22.10 19.25
N GLU A 413 -20.37 21.89 19.84
CA GLU A 413 -19.52 22.98 20.33
C GLU A 413 -18.63 23.56 19.21
N VAL A 414 -18.24 22.76 18.20
CA VAL A 414 -17.34 23.15 17.11
C VAL A 414 -17.90 22.70 15.75
N PRO A 415 -19.02 23.28 15.27
CA PRO A 415 -19.68 22.85 14.04
C PRO A 415 -18.81 22.95 12.77
N GLY A 416 -17.74 23.75 12.81
CA GLY A 416 -16.75 23.86 11.75
C GLY A 416 -16.04 22.56 11.39
N ILE A 417 -16.02 21.56 12.29
CA ILE A 417 -15.42 20.24 12.05
C ILE A 417 -16.00 19.56 10.79
N LYS A 418 -17.26 19.84 10.45
CA LYS A 418 -17.93 19.30 9.24
C LYS A 418 -17.32 19.78 7.93
N LYS A 419 -16.50 20.83 7.95
CA LYS A 419 -15.82 21.41 6.79
C LYS A 419 -14.31 21.16 6.82
N ARG A 420 -13.81 20.42 7.82
CA ARG A 420 -12.39 20.15 7.97
C ARG A 420 -11.89 19.36 6.77
N TYR A 421 -10.76 19.77 6.21
CA TYR A 421 -10.11 19.05 5.15
C TYR A 421 -9.63 17.66 5.64
N PRO A 422 -9.86 16.60 4.84
CA PRO A 422 -10.40 16.66 3.49
C PRO A 422 -11.95 16.58 3.48
N PRO A 423 -12.61 17.23 2.49
CA PRO A 423 -14.06 17.49 2.53
C PRO A 423 -14.96 16.26 2.38
N MET A 424 -14.41 15.13 1.93
CA MET A 424 -15.14 13.87 1.79
C MET A 424 -15.24 13.08 3.11
N TRP A 425 -14.52 13.48 4.16
CA TRP A 425 -14.59 12.82 5.45
C TRP A 425 -15.74 13.34 6.30
N ASN A 426 -16.32 12.43 7.07
CA ASN A 426 -17.24 12.79 8.13
C ASN A 426 -16.50 13.01 9.46
N VAL A 427 -17.22 13.47 10.48
CA VAL A 427 -16.65 13.74 11.80
C VAL A 427 -16.08 12.48 12.45
N SER A 428 -16.72 11.32 12.26
CA SER A 428 -16.24 10.06 12.81
C SER A 428 -14.88 9.64 12.23
N THR A 429 -14.63 9.88 10.94
CA THR A 429 -13.32 9.66 10.31
C THR A 429 -12.26 10.57 10.92
N HIS A 430 -12.54 11.87 11.06
CA HIS A 430 -11.61 12.83 11.69
C HIS A 430 -11.26 12.45 13.13
N VAL A 431 -12.27 12.13 13.94
CA VAL A 431 -12.09 11.74 15.35
C VAL A 431 -11.40 10.38 15.45
N GLY A 432 -11.79 9.42 14.61
CA GLY A 432 -11.24 8.07 14.56
C GLY A 432 -9.75 8.03 14.27
N ARG A 433 -9.29 8.76 13.25
CA ARG A 433 -7.88 8.80 12.86
C ARG A 433 -6.98 9.27 13.99
N VAL A 434 -7.36 10.38 14.65
CA VAL A 434 -6.56 10.92 15.76
C VAL A 434 -6.60 10.00 16.98
N LEU A 435 -7.79 9.60 17.42
CA LEU A 435 -7.94 8.95 18.73
C LEU A 435 -7.69 7.44 18.68
N ARG A 436 -8.17 6.75 17.64
CA ARG A 436 -8.02 5.29 17.52
C ARG A 436 -6.79 4.89 16.71
N ASN A 437 -6.63 5.48 15.53
CA ASN A 437 -5.64 5.00 14.56
C ASN A 437 -4.24 5.55 14.80
N ILE A 438 -4.13 6.60 15.62
CA ILE A 438 -2.86 7.17 16.05
C ILE A 438 -2.71 7.00 17.55
N LEU A 439 -3.43 7.77 18.39
CA LEU A 439 -3.18 7.79 19.83
C LEU A 439 -3.34 6.41 20.49
N LEU A 440 -4.51 5.78 20.39
CA LEU A 440 -4.75 4.45 20.97
C LEU A 440 -3.77 3.42 20.39
N SER A 441 -3.54 3.47 19.07
CA SER A 441 -2.61 2.56 18.39
C SER A 441 -1.18 2.69 18.89
N GLU A 442 -0.71 3.90 19.17
CA GLU A 442 0.61 4.17 19.72
C GLU A 442 0.77 3.63 21.14
N GLU A 443 -0.28 3.76 21.96
CA GLU A 443 -0.31 3.21 23.31
C GLU A 443 -0.36 1.67 23.34
N LEU A 444 -0.71 1.03 22.21
CA LEU A 444 -0.69 -0.42 22.07
C LEU A 444 0.68 -0.99 21.66
N TYR A 445 1.67 -0.17 21.28
CA TYR A 445 3.00 -0.70 20.90
C TYR A 445 3.69 -1.47 22.03
N PRO A 446 3.74 -0.98 23.28
CA PRO A 446 4.42 -1.71 24.35
C PRO A 446 3.75 -3.08 24.56
N GLU A 447 2.43 -3.11 24.61
CA GLU A 447 1.66 -4.35 24.78
C GLU A 447 1.89 -5.33 23.63
N TYR A 448 1.90 -4.87 22.37
CA TYR A 448 2.26 -5.71 21.23
C TYR A 448 3.66 -6.31 21.39
N ALA A 449 4.64 -5.50 21.74
CA ALA A 449 6.02 -5.93 21.87
C ALA A 449 6.22 -6.94 23.01
N GLU A 450 5.43 -6.88 24.09
CA GLU A 450 5.48 -7.83 25.19
C GLU A 450 5.24 -9.28 24.74
N TYR A 451 4.48 -9.52 23.67
CA TYR A 451 4.31 -10.86 23.12
C TYR A 451 5.65 -11.46 22.67
N PHE A 452 6.66 -10.65 22.37
CA PHE A 452 7.96 -11.12 21.92
C PHE A 452 8.96 -11.29 23.07
N ARG A 453 8.59 -10.93 24.30
CA ARG A 453 9.48 -11.02 25.47
C ARG A 453 10.00 -12.45 25.65
N ASP A 454 11.28 -12.55 25.96
CA ASP A 454 12.00 -13.79 26.28
C ASP A 454 11.99 -14.88 25.18
N LEU A 455 11.46 -14.59 23.98
CA LEU A 455 11.52 -15.52 22.86
C LEU A 455 12.97 -15.79 22.45
N SER A 456 13.28 -17.06 22.20
CA SER A 456 14.54 -17.53 21.62
C SER A 456 14.67 -17.14 20.15
N PHE A 457 15.87 -17.24 19.59
CA PHE A 457 16.07 -17.02 18.15
C PHE A 457 15.27 -18.01 17.31
N GLU A 458 15.17 -19.26 17.77
CA GLU A 458 14.40 -20.32 17.13
C GLU A 458 12.90 -19.99 17.10
N GLN A 459 12.34 -19.50 18.22
CA GLN A 459 10.94 -19.07 18.27
C GLN A 459 10.69 -17.85 17.38
N LEU A 460 11.62 -16.88 17.34
CA LEU A 460 11.50 -15.72 16.46
C LEU A 460 11.55 -16.12 14.98
N ASP A 461 12.42 -17.07 14.61
CA ASP A 461 12.49 -17.61 13.26
C ASP A 461 11.19 -18.34 12.89
N GLU A 462 10.61 -19.14 13.81
CA GLU A 462 9.32 -19.81 13.62
C GLU A 462 8.17 -18.82 13.41
N LEU A 463 8.12 -17.75 14.21
CA LEU A 463 7.16 -16.66 14.02
C LEU A 463 7.33 -16.02 12.63
N ALA A 464 8.54 -15.65 12.23
CA ALA A 464 8.80 -15.09 10.92
C ALA A 464 8.44 -16.08 9.78
N ALA A 465 8.75 -17.37 9.96
CA ALA A 465 8.52 -18.41 8.97
C ALA A 465 7.04 -18.64 8.67
N SER A 466 6.13 -18.12 9.49
CA SER A 466 4.68 -18.11 9.23
C SER A 466 4.32 -17.41 7.91
N PHE A 467 5.19 -16.53 7.40
CA PHE A 467 4.99 -15.81 6.14
C PHE A 467 5.64 -16.46 4.91
N LYS A 468 6.37 -17.58 5.07
CA LYS A 468 6.85 -18.37 3.93
C LYS A 468 5.66 -18.82 3.08
N PHE A 469 5.79 -18.78 1.76
CA PHE A 469 4.70 -19.11 0.83
C PHE A 469 4.02 -20.45 1.17
N GLU A 470 4.80 -21.50 1.47
CA GLU A 470 4.27 -22.82 1.84
C GLU A 470 3.42 -22.86 3.11
N ASN A 471 3.55 -21.87 3.99
CA ASN A 471 2.78 -21.73 5.23
C ASN A 471 1.59 -20.78 5.08
N CYS A 472 1.49 -20.10 3.95
CA CYS A 472 0.40 -19.20 3.64
C CYS A 472 -0.79 -19.93 3.01
N GLN A 473 -1.98 -19.39 3.23
CA GLN A 473 -3.20 -19.78 2.51
C GLN A 473 -3.42 -18.83 1.33
N GLN A 474 -4.02 -19.36 0.26
CA GLN A 474 -4.37 -18.59 -0.92
C GLN A 474 -5.84 -18.16 -0.84
N ARG A 475 -6.13 -16.93 -1.26
CA ARG A 475 -7.50 -16.45 -1.41
C ARG A 475 -8.01 -16.76 -2.80
N GLU A 476 -8.42 -18.01 -3.02
CA GLU A 476 -8.81 -18.54 -4.34
C GLU A 476 -9.80 -17.65 -5.10
N GLY A 477 -10.85 -17.16 -4.45
CA GLY A 477 -11.84 -16.29 -5.09
C GLY A 477 -11.26 -14.97 -5.59
N LEU A 478 -10.35 -14.35 -4.83
CA LEU A 478 -9.63 -13.15 -5.26
C LEU A 478 -8.68 -13.50 -6.41
N ASN A 479 -7.86 -14.53 -6.24
CA ASN A 479 -6.83 -14.91 -7.21
C ASN A 479 -7.44 -15.31 -8.56
N GLN A 480 -8.62 -15.95 -8.55
CA GLN A 480 -9.35 -16.26 -9.77
C GLN A 480 -9.85 -14.99 -10.47
N VAL A 481 -10.42 -14.03 -9.73
CA VAL A 481 -10.84 -12.74 -10.31
C VAL A 481 -9.64 -12.01 -10.94
N LEU A 482 -8.51 -11.94 -10.25
CA LEU A 482 -7.32 -11.28 -10.79
C LEU A 482 -6.79 -11.98 -12.04
N ARG A 483 -6.80 -13.33 -12.06
CA ARG A 483 -6.40 -14.14 -13.21
C ARG A 483 -7.30 -13.88 -14.42
N ASP A 484 -8.61 -13.77 -14.22
CA ASP A 484 -9.58 -13.49 -15.28
C ASP A 484 -9.36 -12.11 -15.93
N HIS A 485 -8.74 -11.17 -15.20
CA HIS A 485 -8.43 -9.81 -15.66
C HIS A 485 -6.93 -9.58 -15.94
N ALA A 486 -6.11 -10.63 -15.91
CA ALA A 486 -4.66 -10.54 -16.16
C ALA A 486 -4.35 -10.18 -17.62
N LYS A 487 -5.27 -10.46 -18.55
CA LYS A 487 -5.20 -10.08 -19.97
C LYS A 487 -6.52 -9.44 -20.39
N LEU A 488 -6.45 -8.49 -21.32
CA LEU A 488 -7.66 -8.00 -21.98
C LEU A 488 -8.19 -9.11 -22.90
N HIS A 489 -9.49 -9.36 -22.83
CA HIS A 489 -10.21 -10.34 -23.65
C HIS A 489 -10.99 -9.69 -24.79
#